data_AF-A0A5E4FS55-F1
#
_entry.id   AF-A0A5E4FS55-F1
#
_cell.length_a   1.000
_cell.length_b   1.000
_cell.length_c   1.000
_cell.angle_alpha   90.00
_cell.angle_beta   90.00
_cell.angle_gamma   90.00
#
_symmetry.space_group_name_H-M   'P 1'
#
loop_
_entity.id
_entity.type
_entity.pdbx_description
1 polymer ?
#
loop_
_entity_poly.entity_id
_entity_poly.type
_entity_poly.pdbx_seq_one_letter_code
_entity_poly.pdbx_strand_id
1 'polypeptide(L)'
;MGLLSNEPRIAIFRLCSSFNELCQKVIDKNKLESLDANVAETLCMFERYFPPCFFDVMVHLTIHLSREALIGGPAQFRWMYPFERYMKILKGYVKNRARPEGCMTERYAAEECSHHCSGYMKEAAEMGVRHT
;
A
#
# COMPACT_ATOMS: atom_id res chain seq x y z
N MET A 1 -7.65 -8.22 -23.85
CA MET A 1 -6.77 -8.22 -22.67
C MET A 1 -6.93 -9.59 -22.01
N GLY A 2 -5.95 -10.47 -22.18
CA GLY A 2 -6.05 -11.87 -21.78
C GLY A 2 -5.96 -12.04 -20.27
N LEU A 3 -6.95 -12.70 -19.69
CA LEU A 3 -6.95 -13.16 -18.31
C LEU A 3 -5.82 -14.20 -18.15
N LEU A 4 -4.89 -13.97 -17.21
CA LEU A 4 -3.77 -14.89 -16.92
C LEU A 4 -4.26 -16.34 -16.74
N SER A 5 -3.47 -17.35 -17.09
CA SER A 5 -3.82 -18.75 -16.78
C SER A 5 -3.95 -18.96 -15.26
N ASN A 6 -4.55 -20.08 -14.84
CA ASN A 6 -4.80 -20.31 -13.42
C ASN A 6 -3.52 -20.38 -12.58
N GLU A 7 -2.41 -20.90 -13.13
CA GLU A 7 -1.22 -21.17 -12.32
C GLU A 7 -0.46 -19.90 -11.89
N PRO A 8 -0.17 -18.92 -12.75
CA PRO A 8 0.50 -17.71 -12.31
C PRO A 8 -0.44 -16.82 -11.47
N ARG A 9 -1.77 -16.93 -11.61
CA ARG A 9 -2.69 -16.32 -10.65
C ARG A 9 -2.52 -16.90 -9.26
N ILE A 10 -2.42 -18.23 -9.13
CA ILE A 10 -2.18 -18.88 -7.84
C ILE A 10 -0.88 -18.34 -7.22
N ALA A 11 0.19 -18.25 -8.00
CA ALA A 11 1.45 -17.70 -7.51
C ALA A 11 1.30 -16.24 -7.03
N ILE A 12 0.58 -15.40 -7.79
CA ILE A 12 0.31 -14.01 -7.38
C ILE A 12 -0.50 -13.99 -6.08
N PHE A 13 -1.54 -14.82 -5.97
CA PHE A 13 -2.35 -14.90 -4.75
C PHE A 13 -1.53 -15.34 -3.54
N ARG A 14 -0.61 -16.29 -3.70
CA ARG A 14 0.31 -16.71 -2.62
C ARG A 14 1.15 -15.54 -2.15
N LEU A 15 1.76 -14.79 -3.09
CA LEU A 15 2.57 -13.62 -2.74
C LEU A 15 1.73 -12.55 -2.03
N CYS A 16 0.54 -12.24 -2.54
CA CYS A 16 -0.38 -11.30 -1.92
C CYS A 16 -0.79 -11.73 -0.50
N SER A 17 -1.06 -13.03 -0.29
CA SER A 17 -1.35 -13.58 1.04
C SER A 17 -0.16 -13.40 1.98
N SER A 18 1.07 -13.60 1.50
CA SER A 18 2.27 -13.40 2.33
C SER A 18 2.44 -11.94 2.75
N PHE A 19 2.26 -11.00 1.83
CA PHE A 19 2.25 -9.57 2.17
C PHE A 19 1.11 -9.20 3.12
N ASN A 20 -0.07 -9.80 2.96
CA ASN A 20 -1.18 -9.56 3.87
C ASN A 20 -0.85 -9.99 5.31
N GLU A 21 -0.16 -11.12 5.50
CA GLU A 21 0.32 -11.56 6.82
C GLU A 21 1.41 -10.62 7.37
N LEU A 22 2.34 -10.15 6.54
CA LEU A 22 3.37 -9.17 6.94
C LEU A 22 2.79 -7.82 7.36
N CYS A 23 1.70 -7.39 6.73
CA CYS A 23 1.05 -6.10 6.97
C CYS A 23 0.03 -6.13 8.11
N GLN A 24 -0.12 -7.24 8.84
CA GLN A 24 -1.02 -7.28 9.97
C GLN A 24 -0.58 -6.34 11.09
N LYS A 25 -1.56 -5.76 11.79
CA LYS A 25 -1.31 -4.85 12.92
C LYS A 25 -0.61 -5.56 14.09
N VAL A 26 -0.87 -6.86 14.25
CA VAL A 26 -0.31 -7.72 15.28
C VAL A 26 0.47 -8.83 14.57
N ILE A 27 1.72 -9.03 14.98
CA ILE A 27 2.59 -10.05 14.40
C ILE A 27 2.38 -11.38 15.13
N ASP A 28 2.02 -12.40 14.36
CA ASP A 28 2.08 -13.79 14.80
C ASP A 28 3.44 -14.37 14.38
N LYS A 29 4.30 -14.64 15.36
CA LYS A 29 5.66 -15.12 15.12
C LYS A 29 5.68 -16.48 14.41
N ASN A 30 4.76 -17.39 14.75
CA ASN A 30 4.72 -18.72 14.15
C ASN A 30 4.38 -18.63 12.66
N LYS A 31 3.45 -17.74 12.30
CA LYS A 31 3.13 -17.46 10.90
C LYS A 31 4.31 -16.84 10.15
N LEU A 32 4.99 -15.85 10.75
CA LEU A 32 6.16 -15.22 10.15
C LEU A 32 7.31 -16.19 9.89
N GLU A 33 7.58 -17.12 10.80
CA GLU A 33 8.63 -18.13 10.64
C GLU A 33 8.34 -19.06 9.44
N SER A 34 7.07 -19.44 9.25
CA SER A 34 6.65 -20.20 8.07
C SER A 34 6.66 -19.38 6.77
N LEU A 35 6.68 -18.06 6.87
CA LEU A 35 6.53 -17.16 5.73
C LEU A 35 7.76 -17.12 4.83
N ASP A 36 8.97 -17.22 5.41
CA ASP A 36 10.23 -17.25 4.65
C ASP A 36 10.19 -18.38 3.60
N ALA A 37 9.79 -19.58 4.02
CA ALA A 37 9.66 -20.74 3.15
C ALA A 37 8.55 -20.55 2.09
N ASN A 38 7.40 -19.99 2.50
CA ASN A 38 6.28 -19.73 1.59
C ASN A 38 6.64 -18.73 0.49
N VAL A 39 7.36 -17.65 0.83
CA VAL A 39 7.80 -16.65 -0.14
C VAL A 39 8.85 -17.24 -1.07
N ALA A 40 9.84 -17.98 -0.55
CA ALA A 40 10.84 -18.65 -1.39
C ALA A 40 10.19 -19.58 -2.43
N GLU A 41 9.24 -20.42 -2.01
CA GLU A 41 8.50 -21.29 -2.92
C GLU A 41 7.69 -20.49 -3.96
N THR A 42 7.08 -19.38 -3.53
CA THR A 42 6.29 -18.51 -4.41
C THR A 42 7.17 -17.83 -5.47
N LEU A 43 8.39 -17.41 -5.12
CA LEU A 43 9.36 -16.88 -6.09
C LEU A 43 9.78 -17.96 -7.10
N CYS A 44 10.02 -19.19 -6.66
CA CYS A 44 10.27 -20.32 -7.56
C CYS A 44 9.09 -20.59 -8.50
N MET A 45 7.84 -20.38 -8.05
CA MET A 45 6.68 -20.46 -8.94
C MET A 45 6.70 -19.33 -9.96
N PHE A 46 7.03 -18.10 -9.54
CA PHE A 46 7.15 -16.97 -10.45
C PHE A 46 8.18 -17.21 -11.54
N GLU A 47 9.34 -17.81 -11.22
CA GLU A 47 10.41 -18.06 -12.19
C GLU A 47 9.95 -18.95 -13.36
N ARG A 48 8.91 -19.75 -13.15
CA ARG A 48 8.32 -20.60 -14.21
C ARG A 48 7.45 -19.81 -15.20
N TYR A 49 6.92 -18.66 -14.80
CA TYR A 49 5.88 -17.94 -15.54
C TYR A 49 6.31 -16.55 -16.01
N PHE A 50 7.21 -15.89 -15.28
CA PHE A 50 7.65 -14.53 -15.57
C PHE A 50 9.06 -14.52 -16.18
N PRO A 51 9.35 -13.57 -17.09
CA PRO A 51 10.68 -13.46 -17.69
C PRO A 51 11.74 -13.05 -16.64
N PRO A 52 13.03 -13.35 -16.87
CA PRO A 52 14.11 -12.94 -15.96
C PRO A 52 14.13 -11.44 -15.62
N CYS A 53 13.70 -10.58 -16.54
CA CYS A 53 13.62 -9.13 -16.30
C CYS A 53 12.58 -8.72 -15.24
N PHE A 54 11.68 -9.62 -14.83
CA PHE A 54 10.75 -9.40 -13.73
C PHE A 54 11.46 -9.48 -12.36
N PHE A 55 12.53 -10.27 -12.25
CA PHE A 55 13.24 -10.53 -11.00
C PHE A 55 14.27 -9.45 -10.72
N ASP A 56 13.77 -8.25 -10.44
CA ASP A 56 14.60 -7.17 -9.95
C ASP A 56 14.92 -7.32 -8.45
N VAL A 57 15.71 -6.40 -7.93
CA VAL A 57 16.12 -6.41 -6.51
C VAL A 57 14.92 -6.37 -5.56
N MET A 58 13.81 -5.72 -5.96
CA MET A 58 12.61 -5.59 -5.11
C MET A 58 11.90 -6.92 -4.95
N VAL A 59 11.83 -7.72 -6.03
CA VAL A 59 11.27 -9.07 -5.97
C VAL A 59 12.09 -9.96 -5.04
N HIS A 60 13.42 -9.88 -5.11
CA HIS A 60 14.30 -10.68 -4.24
C HIS A 60 14.25 -10.26 -2.77
N LEU A 61 14.06 -8.97 -2.46
CA LEU A 61 13.97 -8.48 -1.08
C LEU A 61 12.79 -9.11 -0.31
N THR A 62 11.77 -9.60 -1.00
CA THR A 62 10.59 -10.20 -0.38
C THR A 62 10.92 -11.37 0.56
N ILE A 63 11.99 -12.13 0.28
CA ILE A 63 12.43 -13.26 1.11
C ILE A 63 12.96 -12.83 2.48
N HIS A 64 13.34 -11.56 2.64
CA HIS A 64 13.90 -11.03 3.89
C HIS A 64 12.87 -10.35 4.78
N LEU A 65 11.67 -10.06 4.26
CA LEU A 65 10.67 -9.24 4.94
C LEU A 65 10.13 -9.88 6.22
N SER A 66 9.96 -11.20 6.26
CA SER A 66 9.49 -11.90 7.47
C SER A 66 10.50 -11.81 8.60
N ARG A 67 11.78 -12.08 8.30
CA ARG A 67 12.84 -11.89 9.29
C ARG A 67 12.96 -10.44 9.75
N GLU A 68 12.84 -9.49 8.83
CA GLU A 68 12.82 -8.08 9.17
C GLU A 68 11.62 -7.73 10.07
N ALA A 69 10.42 -8.25 9.79
CA ALA A 69 9.23 -8.08 10.61
C ALA A 69 9.38 -8.70 12.01
N LEU A 70 10.05 -9.85 12.12
CA LEU A 70 10.33 -10.50 13.40
C LEU A 70 11.23 -9.66 14.31
N ILE A 71 12.22 -8.98 13.72
CA ILE A 71 13.18 -8.15 14.45
C ILE A 71 12.61 -6.77 14.76
N GLY A 72 12.07 -6.09 13.74
CA GLY A 72 11.67 -4.68 13.85
C GLY A 72 10.20 -4.47 14.20
N GLY A 73 9.40 -5.53 14.33
CA GLY A 73 7.97 -5.42 14.60
C GLY A 73 7.13 -5.02 13.37
N PRO A 74 5.85 -4.63 13.58
CA PRO A 74 4.87 -4.42 12.51
C PRO A 74 5.33 -3.47 11.41
N ALA A 75 5.07 -3.85 10.15
CA ALA A 75 5.50 -3.13 8.95
C ALA A 75 4.98 -1.68 8.87
N GLN A 76 3.76 -1.44 9.34
CA GLN A 76 3.06 -0.15 9.25
C GLN A 76 3.80 1.05 9.85
N PHE A 77 4.70 0.82 10.82
CA PHE A 77 5.47 1.88 11.47
C PHE A 77 6.86 2.08 10.86
N ARG A 78 7.28 1.18 9.97
CA ARG A 78 8.66 1.12 9.43
C ARG A 78 8.74 1.33 7.93
N TRP A 79 7.63 1.15 7.22
CA TRP A 79 7.59 1.38 5.78
C TRP A 79 7.56 2.87 5.45
N MET A 80 8.41 3.30 4.53
CA MET A 80 8.38 4.66 4.00
C MET A 80 7.19 4.91 3.07
N TYR A 81 6.58 3.84 2.54
CA TYR A 81 5.58 3.95 1.48
C TYR A 81 4.40 4.90 1.79
N PRO A 82 3.79 4.92 2.98
CA PRO A 82 2.75 5.90 3.31
C PRO A 82 3.24 7.34 3.25
N PHE A 83 4.46 7.59 3.75
CA PHE A 83 5.09 8.92 3.69
C PHE A 83 5.40 9.33 2.25
N GLU A 84 6.01 8.45 1.45
CA GLU A 84 6.31 8.72 0.05
C GLU A 84 5.06 9.02 -0.76
N ARG A 85 3.98 8.26 -0.54
CA ARG A 85 2.68 8.47 -1.18
C ARG A 85 2.09 9.83 -0.79
N TYR A 86 2.15 10.19 0.49
CA TYR A 86 1.67 11.50 0.94
C TYR A 86 2.51 12.64 0.37
N MET A 87 3.83 12.49 0.37
CA MET A 87 4.75 13.45 -0.25
C MET A 87 4.49 13.63 -1.74
N LYS A 88 4.08 12.59 -2.47
CA LYS A 88 3.66 12.71 -3.87
C LYS A 88 2.45 13.62 -4.03
N ILE A 89 1.47 13.55 -3.12
CA ILE A 89 0.29 14.42 -3.10
C ILE A 89 0.72 15.86 -2.85
N LEU A 90 1.48 16.10 -1.77
CA LEU A 90 1.98 17.43 -1.40
C LEU A 90 2.81 18.08 -2.51
N LYS A 91 3.66 17.31 -3.20
CA LYS A 91 4.41 17.80 -4.38
C LYS A 91 3.48 18.33 -5.48
N GLY A 92 2.28 17.76 -5.64
CA GLY A 92 1.27 18.22 -6.59
C GLY A 92 0.67 19.60 -6.26
N TYR A 93 0.70 19.99 -4.98
CA TYR A 93 0.20 21.28 -4.51
C TYR A 93 1.16 22.44 -4.82
N VAL A 94 2.46 22.16 -5.00
CA VAL A 94 3.47 23.21 -5.26
C VAL A 94 3.27 23.81 -6.65
N LYS A 95 2.63 25.00 -6.71
CA LYS A 95 2.46 25.78 -7.95
C LYS A 95 3.54 26.84 -8.14
N ASN A 96 4.12 27.35 -7.04
CA ASN A 96 5.23 28.28 -7.05
C ASN A 96 6.42 27.67 -6.29
N ARG A 97 7.48 27.30 -7.02
CA ARG A 97 8.69 26.71 -6.44
C ARG A 97 9.50 27.66 -5.57
N ALA A 98 9.27 28.98 -5.66
CA ALA A 98 9.90 29.95 -4.78
C ALA A 98 9.28 29.98 -3.37
N ARG A 99 8.08 29.39 -3.19
CA ARG A 99 7.36 29.32 -1.91
C ARG A 99 6.61 27.98 -1.76
N PRO A 100 7.31 26.84 -1.77
CA PRO A 100 6.67 25.53 -1.84
C PRO A 100 5.80 25.23 -0.63
N GLU A 101 6.24 25.58 0.58
CA GLU A 101 5.49 25.39 1.82
C GLU A 101 4.19 26.19 1.82
N GLY A 102 4.23 27.44 1.34
CA GLY A 102 3.05 28.29 1.20
C GLY A 102 2.02 27.68 0.25
N CYS A 103 2.45 27.19 -0.91
CA CYS A 103 1.55 26.52 -1.86
C CYS A 103 0.93 25.24 -1.29
N MET A 104 1.71 24.44 -0.55
CA MET A 104 1.21 23.22 0.08
C MET A 104 0.15 23.54 1.13
N THR A 105 0.43 24.50 2.03
CA THR A 105 -0.51 24.91 3.09
C THR A 105 -1.80 25.48 2.52
N GLU A 106 -1.72 26.36 1.52
CA GLU A 106 -2.89 26.97 0.89
C GLU A 106 -3.80 25.91 0.25
N ARG A 107 -3.23 24.99 -0.52
CA ARG A 107 -4.00 23.93 -1.18
C ARG A 107 -4.57 22.93 -0.20
N TYR A 108 -3.80 22.53 0.80
CA TYR A 108 -4.28 21.64 1.86
C TYR A 108 -5.48 22.24 2.58
N ALA A 109 -5.41 23.53 2.98
CA ALA A 109 -6.52 24.23 3.61
C ALA A 109 -7.78 24.27 2.72
N ALA A 110 -7.60 24.56 1.43
CA ALA A 110 -8.72 24.57 0.48
C ALA A 110 -9.37 23.18 0.30
N GLU A 111 -8.57 22.10 0.25
CA GLU A 111 -9.08 20.74 0.16
C GLU A 111 -9.81 20.31 1.43
N GLU A 112 -9.27 20.60 2.62
CA GLU A 112 -9.92 20.29 3.89
C GLU A 112 -11.25 21.03 4.05
N CYS A 113 -11.30 22.33 3.71
CA CYS A 113 -12.56 23.08 3.69
C CYS A 113 -13.57 22.46 2.73
N SER A 114 -13.14 22.10 1.52
CA SER A 114 -14.01 21.48 0.52
C SER A 114 -14.54 20.12 0.99
N HIS A 115 -13.68 19.30 1.58
CA HIS A 115 -14.05 17.99 2.12
C HIS A 115 -15.04 18.12 3.28
N HIS A 116 -14.77 19.03 4.22
CA HIS A 116 -15.67 19.32 5.33
C HIS A 116 -17.05 19.79 4.85
N CYS A 117 -17.10 20.78 3.94
CA CYS A 117 -18.34 21.26 3.35
C CYS A 117 -19.09 20.13 2.62
N SER A 118 -18.39 19.25 1.92
CA SER A 118 -19.01 18.12 1.22
C SER A 118 -19.67 17.11 2.18
N GLY A 119 -19.06 16.86 3.34
CA GLY A 119 -19.64 16.01 4.38
C GLY A 119 -20.91 16.61 4.95
N TYR A 120 -20.85 17.90 5.32
CA TYR A 120 -22.01 18.62 5.84
C TYR A 120 -23.18 18.67 4.85
N MET A 121 -22.92 18.95 3.57
CA MET A 121 -23.97 18.98 2.55
C MET A 121 -24.65 17.61 2.36
N LYS A 122 -23.91 16.51 2.45
CA LYS A 122 -24.49 15.15 2.38
C LYS A 122 -25.41 14.88 3.57
N GLU A 123 -24.95 15.19 4.77
CA GLU A 123 -25.73 15.02 5.99
C GLU A 123 -27.02 15.86 5.97
N ALA A 124 -26.92 17.12 5.54
CA ALA A 124 -28.07 18.00 5.37
C ALA A 124 -29.08 17.47 4.34
N ALA A 125 -28.61 16.91 3.21
CA ALA A 125 -29.47 16.29 2.21
C ALA A 125 -30.18 15.03 2.74
N GLU A 126 -29.49 14.19 3.51
CA GLU A 126 -30.06 12.98 4.12
C GLU A 126 -31.10 13.27 5.22
N MET A 127 -30.95 14.38 5.94
CA MET A 127 -31.98 14.85 6.88
C MET A 127 -33.19 15.43 6.15
N GLY A 128 -32.97 16.19 5.06
CA GLY A 128 -34.05 16.74 4.24
C GLY A 128 -34.94 15.66 3.60
N VAL A 129 -34.35 14.54 3.17
CA VAL A 129 -35.08 13.40 2.57
C VAL A 129 -35.87 12.58 3.61
N ARG A 130 -35.46 12.58 4.88
CA ARG A 130 -36.19 11.87 5.97
C ARG A 130 -37.43 12.63 6.48
N HIS A 131 -37.56 13.90 6.12
CA HIS A 131 -38.65 14.77 6.54
C HIS A 131 -39.64 15.13 5.40
N THR A 132 -39.50 14.49 4.25
CA THR A 132 -40.44 14.53 3.11
C THR A 132 -40.96 13.13 2.82
#